data_AF-A0A6L5Y496-F1
#
_entry.id   AF-A0A6L5Y496-F1
#
_cell.length_a   1.000
_cell.length_b   1.000
_cell.length_c   1.000
_cell.angle_alpha   90.00
_cell.angle_beta   90.00
_cell.angle_gamma   90.00
#
_symmetry.space_group_name_H-M   'P 1'
#
loop_
_entity.id
_entity.type
_entity.pdbx_description
1 polymer ?
#
loop_
_entity_poly.entity_id
_entity_poly.type
_entity_poly.pdbx_seq_one_letter_code
_entity_poly.pdbx_strand_id
1 'polypeptide(L)'
;MGYTNSKLVVYKKLSPNHSGKRTHAIDRITPHCVVGQCTAEGLGSWFAKTSTQASSNYGIDKDGRIGLYVDEKNRSWCSSSNANDQRAVTIECASDTKEPYTMNSKVYATLVKLCVDICKRNGKKKLLWISNKSKALNYVPKSDEMILTVHRWFANKSCPGNWLYSRLDKLATEVTKQLSSSTASGLKASSLKDLSDADVIKKVGALFTADMKKSGILASVSLAQFILESSYGKSELAQKANNCFGMKKSLSGNTWSGSVWDGKSVYTKKTKEQNKDGSYTTITADFRKYPSVEDSIADHSAYLLGAKNGSKKRYAGLKGCKDYKKAAKIIKDGGYATSLTYVDKLCSIIEKWKLTQYDVKSSSSSKKSIDTLAKEVIAGKWGNGEERKQKLTAAGYDYNAVQKRVNEILS
;
A
#
# COMPACT_ATOMS: atom_id res chain seq x y z
N MET A 1 -18.93 17.30 -11.24
CA MET A 1 -17.74 16.41 -11.09
C MET A 1 -16.86 16.98 -10.00
N GLY A 2 -16.61 16.22 -8.92
CA GLY A 2 -15.71 16.64 -7.86
C GLY A 2 -14.26 16.36 -8.26
N TYR A 3 -13.49 17.40 -8.58
CA TYR A 3 -12.04 17.26 -8.71
C TYR A 3 -11.46 17.00 -7.32
N THR A 4 -10.65 15.95 -7.19
CA THR A 4 -9.98 15.59 -5.93
C THR A 4 -8.49 15.49 -6.17
N ASN A 5 -7.68 16.11 -5.32
CA ASN A 5 -6.22 15.95 -5.44
C ASN A 5 -5.79 14.55 -4.97
N SER A 6 -4.63 14.11 -5.45
CA SER A 6 -4.03 12.83 -5.05
C SER A 6 -3.71 12.80 -3.55
N LYS A 7 -4.03 11.70 -2.88
CA LYS A 7 -3.60 11.44 -1.49
C LYS A 7 -2.13 11.07 -1.38
N LEU A 8 -1.43 10.89 -2.51
CA LEU A 8 0.00 10.59 -2.54
C LEU A 8 0.87 11.84 -2.33
N VAL A 9 0.27 13.03 -2.28
CA VAL A 9 0.95 14.30 -2.05
C VAL A 9 1.54 14.34 -0.64
N VAL A 10 2.84 14.65 -0.55
CA VAL A 10 3.56 14.82 0.72
C VAL A 10 4.07 16.25 0.93
N TYR A 11 3.90 17.11 -0.06
CA TYR A 11 4.27 18.53 0.00
C TYR A 11 3.27 19.37 -0.79
N LYS A 12 2.89 20.53 -0.27
CA LYS A 12 1.96 21.44 -0.95
C LYS A 12 2.49 22.87 -0.87
N LYS A 13 2.61 23.52 -2.03
CA LYS A 13 2.88 24.97 -2.13
C LYS A 13 2.23 25.48 -3.41
N LEU A 14 1.08 26.12 -3.27
CA LEU A 14 0.26 26.49 -4.42
C LEU A 14 0.87 27.68 -5.17
N SER A 15 0.94 27.54 -6.49
CA SER A 15 1.35 28.58 -7.43
C SER A 15 0.18 29.55 -7.67
N PRO A 16 0.43 30.87 -7.79
CA PRO A 16 -0.57 31.80 -8.30
C PRO A 16 -0.75 31.72 -9.83
N ASN A 17 0.14 31.04 -10.55
CA ASN A 17 0.15 30.97 -12.01
C ASN A 17 -0.83 29.91 -12.53
N HIS A 18 -2.13 30.16 -12.42
CA HIS A 18 -3.18 29.28 -12.93
C HIS A 18 -4.41 30.09 -13.37
N SER A 19 -5.28 29.53 -14.23
CA SER A 19 -6.48 30.25 -14.71
C SER A 19 -7.77 29.81 -14.04
N GLY A 20 -7.74 29.70 -12.71
CA GLY A 20 -8.92 29.26 -11.94
C GLY A 20 -9.45 27.88 -12.38
N LYS A 21 -10.76 27.67 -12.20
CA LYS A 21 -11.43 26.38 -12.41
C LYS A 21 -11.33 25.90 -13.87
N ARG A 22 -11.13 24.59 -14.04
CA ARG A 22 -11.19 23.95 -15.35
C ARG A 22 -12.59 24.02 -15.94
N THR A 23 -12.68 24.17 -17.26
CA THR A 23 -13.93 24.11 -18.02
C THR A 23 -14.19 22.74 -18.66
N HIS A 24 -13.28 21.78 -18.46
CA HIS A 24 -13.37 20.46 -19.06
C HIS A 24 -13.05 19.37 -18.04
N ALA A 25 -13.67 18.19 -18.21
CA ALA A 25 -13.31 17.00 -17.44
C ALA A 25 -11.85 16.59 -17.72
N ILE A 26 -11.20 16.00 -16.72
CA ILE A 26 -9.86 15.45 -16.86
C ILE A 26 -9.92 14.16 -17.68
N ASP A 27 -9.32 14.20 -18.86
CA ASP A 27 -9.17 13.05 -19.77
C ASP A 27 -7.79 13.01 -20.43
N ARG A 28 -6.85 13.82 -19.94
CA ARG A 28 -5.44 13.80 -20.30
C ARG A 28 -4.51 13.74 -19.09
N ILE A 29 -3.32 13.17 -19.28
CA ILE A 29 -2.17 13.34 -18.41
C ILE A 29 -1.00 13.82 -19.27
N THR A 30 -0.33 14.89 -18.85
CA THR A 30 0.84 15.43 -19.53
C THR A 30 2.05 15.35 -18.60
N PRO A 31 2.85 14.29 -18.67
CA PRO A 31 4.10 14.23 -17.93
C PRO A 31 5.16 15.11 -18.61
N HIS A 32 5.97 15.76 -17.80
CA HIS A 32 7.04 16.66 -18.16
C HIS A 32 8.35 16.18 -17.55
N CYS A 33 9.48 16.56 -18.15
CA CYS A 33 10.77 16.50 -17.47
C CYS A 33 11.13 17.91 -16.97
N VAL A 34 11.51 18.01 -15.71
CA VAL A 34 12.20 19.18 -15.20
C VAL A 34 13.69 18.85 -15.08
N VAL A 35 14.51 19.74 -15.61
CA VAL A 35 15.96 19.57 -15.67
C VAL A 35 16.54 19.61 -14.26
N GLY A 36 17.33 18.59 -13.93
CA GLY A 36 17.99 18.45 -12.63
C GLY A 36 17.21 17.64 -11.61
N GLN A 37 17.95 17.15 -10.62
CA GLN A 37 17.44 16.35 -9.50
C GLN A 37 16.76 17.27 -8.46
N CYS A 38 15.73 18.00 -8.90
CA CYS A 38 15.00 18.98 -8.09
C CYS A 38 14.27 18.34 -6.90
N THR A 39 14.00 19.15 -5.87
CA THR A 39 13.16 18.80 -4.71
C THR A 39 11.73 19.29 -4.90
N ALA A 40 10.77 18.71 -4.18
CA ALA A 40 9.38 19.20 -4.19
C ALA A 40 9.30 20.65 -3.70
N GLU A 41 10.10 21.00 -2.70
CA GLU A 41 10.23 22.35 -2.14
C GLU A 41 10.82 23.34 -3.15
N GLY A 42 11.83 22.94 -3.91
CA GLY A 42 12.48 23.74 -4.92
C GLY A 42 11.52 24.08 -6.06
N LEU A 43 10.83 23.07 -6.59
CA LEU A 43 9.77 23.25 -7.60
C LEU A 43 8.65 24.15 -7.10
N GLY A 44 8.13 23.90 -5.90
CA GLY A 44 7.08 24.73 -5.32
C GLY A 44 7.51 26.19 -5.08
N SER A 45 8.79 26.41 -4.73
CA SER A 45 9.33 27.77 -4.55
C SER A 45 9.54 28.50 -5.87
N TRP A 46 9.88 27.78 -6.94
CA TRP A 46 9.94 28.34 -8.28
C TRP A 46 8.53 28.73 -8.76
N PHE A 47 7.59 27.78 -8.74
CA PHE A 47 6.22 28.04 -9.19
C PHE A 47 5.44 29.05 -8.34
N ALA A 48 5.80 29.28 -7.09
CA ALA A 48 5.17 30.31 -6.26
C ALA A 48 5.45 31.75 -6.74
N LYS A 49 6.49 31.97 -7.57
CA LYS A 49 6.81 33.29 -8.11
C LYS A 49 5.86 33.63 -9.26
N THR A 50 5.12 34.73 -9.17
CA THR A 50 4.28 35.23 -10.27
C THR A 50 5.09 35.48 -11.54
N SER A 51 6.35 35.91 -11.41
CA SER A 51 7.27 36.09 -12.54
C SER A 51 7.62 34.81 -13.31
N THR A 52 7.35 33.63 -12.74
CA THR A 52 7.64 32.35 -13.42
C THR A 52 6.70 32.11 -14.60
N GLN A 53 5.47 32.64 -14.56
CA GLN A 53 4.49 32.52 -15.64
C GLN A 53 4.30 31.06 -16.13
N ALA A 54 4.50 30.10 -15.22
CA ALA A 54 4.38 28.67 -15.46
C ALA A 54 3.98 27.95 -14.16
N SER A 55 3.34 26.79 -14.30
CA SER A 55 2.97 25.91 -13.19
C SER A 55 2.65 24.50 -13.67
N SER A 56 2.63 23.54 -12.76
CA SER A 56 2.06 22.21 -12.98
C SER A 56 1.08 21.84 -11.87
N ASN A 57 0.24 20.83 -12.09
CA ASN A 57 -0.56 20.29 -10.99
C ASN A 57 0.34 19.62 -9.95
N TYR A 58 1.20 18.71 -10.41
CA TYR A 58 2.10 17.94 -9.56
C TYR A 58 3.56 18.09 -9.97
N GLY A 59 4.46 17.81 -9.01
CA GLY A 59 5.85 17.48 -9.30
C GLY A 59 6.29 16.23 -8.57
N ILE A 60 7.21 15.48 -9.18
CA ILE A 60 7.87 14.32 -8.61
C ILE A 60 9.34 14.66 -8.46
N ASP A 61 9.79 14.71 -7.21
CA ASP A 61 11.18 15.03 -6.91
C ASP A 61 12.12 13.84 -7.10
N LYS A 62 13.43 14.09 -7.01
CA LYS A 62 14.48 13.07 -7.18
C LYS A 62 14.32 11.82 -6.29
N ASP A 63 13.63 11.95 -5.16
CA ASP A 63 13.39 10.86 -4.20
C ASP A 63 12.02 10.21 -4.38
N GLY A 64 11.25 10.65 -5.38
CA GLY A 64 9.92 10.13 -5.69
C GLY A 64 8.83 10.71 -4.80
N ARG A 65 9.08 11.82 -4.07
CA ARG A 65 8.05 12.54 -3.32
C ARG A 65 7.19 13.36 -4.27
N ILE A 66 5.89 13.40 -3.99
CA ILE A 66 4.92 14.15 -4.81
C ILE A 66 4.61 15.50 -4.14
N GLY A 67 4.88 16.58 -4.86
CA GLY A 67 4.44 17.94 -4.56
C GLY A 67 3.16 18.30 -5.31
N LEU A 68 2.28 19.09 -4.69
CA LEU A 68 1.10 19.71 -5.31
C LEU A 68 1.30 21.23 -5.43
N TYR A 69 1.19 21.76 -6.66
CA TYR A 69 1.40 23.18 -6.94
C TYR A 69 0.18 23.87 -7.55
N VAL A 70 -0.71 23.13 -8.23
CA VAL A 70 -2.02 23.64 -8.67
C VAL A 70 -3.06 22.56 -8.39
N ASP A 71 -4.10 22.90 -7.63
CA ASP A 71 -5.21 21.97 -7.38
C ASP A 71 -5.78 21.44 -8.70
N GLU A 72 -6.14 20.16 -8.78
CA GLU A 72 -6.67 19.55 -10.00
C GLU A 72 -7.96 20.21 -10.49
N LYS A 73 -8.72 20.87 -9.60
CA LYS A 73 -9.89 21.66 -10.01
C LYS A 73 -9.52 22.86 -10.88
N ASN A 74 -8.25 23.27 -10.86
CA ASN A 74 -7.74 24.43 -11.55
C ASN A 74 -6.84 24.06 -12.75
N ARG A 75 -6.79 24.95 -13.74
CA ARG A 75 -5.95 24.84 -14.92
C ARG A 75 -4.54 25.38 -14.67
N SER A 76 -3.53 24.50 -14.63
CA SER A 76 -2.11 24.89 -14.60
C SER A 76 -1.66 25.55 -15.91
N TRP A 77 -0.53 26.23 -15.92
CA TRP A 77 0.10 26.82 -17.10
C TRP A 77 1.36 26.04 -17.45
N CYS A 78 1.21 24.91 -18.15
CA CYS A 78 2.28 23.91 -18.26
C CYS A 78 2.64 23.59 -19.70
N SER A 79 1.67 23.14 -20.50
CA SER A 79 1.95 22.53 -21.80
C SER A 79 2.03 23.53 -22.96
N SER A 80 1.98 24.84 -22.70
CA SER A 80 1.85 25.88 -23.74
C SER A 80 0.59 25.76 -24.61
N SER A 81 -0.41 24.97 -24.18
CA SER A 81 -1.70 24.83 -24.85
C SER A 81 -2.81 24.94 -23.82
N ASN A 82 -3.60 26.01 -23.90
CA ASN A 82 -4.77 26.19 -23.03
C ASN A 82 -5.73 25.00 -23.17
N ALA A 83 -6.01 24.57 -24.40
CA ALA A 83 -6.91 23.46 -24.69
C ALA A 83 -6.45 22.14 -24.06
N ASN A 84 -5.14 21.84 -24.09
CA ASN A 84 -4.61 20.66 -23.42
C ASN A 84 -4.62 20.84 -21.89
N ASP A 85 -4.15 21.99 -21.39
CA ASP A 85 -4.07 22.26 -19.96
C ASP A 85 -5.45 22.25 -19.28
N GLN A 86 -6.55 22.58 -19.97
CA GLN A 86 -7.91 22.44 -19.43
C GLN A 86 -8.29 21.00 -19.12
N ARG A 87 -7.74 20.04 -19.87
CA ARG A 87 -8.07 18.61 -19.84
C ARG A 87 -7.03 17.75 -19.13
N ALA A 88 -5.81 18.27 -19.00
CA ALA A 88 -4.66 17.51 -18.55
C ALA A 88 -4.32 17.76 -17.08
N VAL A 89 -4.06 16.67 -16.35
CA VAL A 89 -3.21 16.75 -15.15
C VAL A 89 -1.76 16.78 -15.60
N THR A 90 -1.04 17.83 -15.22
CA THR A 90 0.35 18.08 -15.62
C THR A 90 1.31 17.69 -14.50
N ILE A 91 2.41 17.02 -14.83
CA ILE A 91 3.32 16.41 -13.85
C ILE A 91 4.78 16.71 -14.21
N GLU A 92 5.46 17.54 -13.44
CA GLU A 92 6.90 17.78 -13.60
C GLU A 92 7.72 16.68 -12.92
N CYS A 93 8.54 15.95 -13.67
CA CYS A 93 9.32 14.85 -13.14
C CYS A 93 10.81 15.18 -13.15
N ALA A 94 11.46 15.08 -11.98
CA ALA A 94 12.90 15.28 -11.86
C ALA A 94 13.69 14.39 -12.83
N SER A 95 14.67 14.97 -13.50
CA SER A 95 15.47 14.29 -14.52
C SER A 95 16.93 14.71 -14.45
N ASP A 96 17.79 14.02 -15.19
CA ASP A 96 19.18 14.43 -15.32
C ASP A 96 19.32 15.79 -16.02
N THR A 97 20.49 16.42 -15.88
CA THR A 97 20.75 17.76 -16.43
C THR A 97 21.06 17.75 -17.93
N LYS A 98 21.22 16.56 -18.53
CA LYS A 98 21.63 16.38 -19.93
C LYS A 98 20.65 15.47 -20.68
N GLU A 99 20.57 15.66 -21.99
CA GLU A 99 19.88 14.76 -22.91
C GLU A 99 20.41 13.32 -22.71
N PRO A 100 19.54 12.29 -22.61
CA PRO A 100 18.12 12.28 -22.97
C PRO A 100 17.14 12.68 -21.84
N TYR A 101 17.63 13.32 -20.76
CA TYR A 101 16.88 13.70 -19.54
C TYR A 101 16.33 12.48 -18.82
N THR A 102 17.22 11.56 -18.46
CA THR A 102 16.85 10.32 -17.78
C THR A 102 16.21 10.57 -16.43
N MET A 103 15.09 9.90 -16.17
CA MET A 103 14.47 9.86 -14.84
C MET A 103 15.03 8.67 -14.09
N ASN A 104 15.35 8.87 -12.81
CA ASN A 104 15.76 7.76 -11.97
C ASN A 104 14.59 6.80 -11.69
N SER A 105 14.90 5.61 -11.16
CA SER A 105 13.91 4.56 -10.94
C SER A 105 12.80 4.95 -9.95
N LYS A 106 13.11 5.76 -8.92
CA LYS A 106 12.12 6.25 -7.96
C LYS A 106 11.13 7.21 -8.64
N VAL A 107 11.64 8.17 -9.43
CA VAL A 107 10.82 9.13 -10.17
C VAL A 107 9.87 8.40 -11.12
N TYR A 108 10.39 7.50 -11.95
CA TYR A 108 9.57 6.76 -12.92
C TYR A 108 8.53 5.85 -12.24
N ALA A 109 8.91 5.15 -11.16
CA ALA A 109 7.97 4.33 -10.39
C ALA A 109 6.86 5.17 -9.75
N THR A 110 7.20 6.36 -9.23
CA THR A 110 6.21 7.30 -8.69
C THR A 110 5.32 7.86 -9.80
N LEU A 111 5.84 8.13 -11.00
CA LEU A 111 5.05 8.57 -12.15
C LEU A 111 3.98 7.53 -12.51
N VAL A 112 4.36 6.25 -12.58
CA VAL A 112 3.40 5.16 -12.79
C VAL A 112 2.31 5.17 -11.72
N LYS A 113 2.67 5.24 -10.43
CA LYS A 113 1.72 5.27 -9.31
C LYS A 113 0.76 6.46 -9.37
N LEU A 114 1.28 7.64 -9.66
CA LEU A 114 0.49 8.86 -9.76
C LEU A 114 -0.46 8.81 -10.95
N CYS A 115 -0.02 8.30 -12.11
CA CYS A 115 -0.89 8.08 -13.27
C CYS A 115 -2.04 7.09 -12.96
N VAL A 116 -1.76 6.00 -12.24
CA VAL A 116 -2.80 5.05 -11.78
C VAL A 116 -3.80 5.73 -10.85
N ASP A 117 -3.33 6.50 -9.87
CA ASP A 117 -4.19 7.26 -8.95
C ASP A 117 -5.09 8.26 -9.69
N ILE A 118 -4.52 9.05 -10.60
CA ILE A 118 -5.26 10.01 -11.44
C ILE A 118 -6.33 9.29 -12.26
N CYS A 119 -5.97 8.19 -12.92
CA CYS A 119 -6.94 7.42 -13.70
C CYS A 119 -8.09 6.90 -12.82
N LYS A 120 -7.78 6.28 -11.67
CA LYS A 120 -8.80 5.75 -10.75
C LYS A 120 -9.75 6.83 -10.24
N ARG A 121 -9.23 7.97 -9.79
CA ARG A 121 -10.06 9.08 -9.28
C ARG A 121 -10.97 9.69 -10.36
N ASN A 122 -10.57 9.60 -11.62
CA ASN A 122 -11.34 10.08 -12.77
C ASN A 122 -12.14 8.96 -13.46
N GLY A 123 -12.31 7.79 -12.83
CA GLY A 123 -13.11 6.68 -13.37
C GLY A 123 -12.53 6.01 -14.62
N LYS A 124 -11.24 6.20 -14.89
CA LYS A 124 -10.56 5.69 -16.08
C LYS A 124 -9.97 4.31 -15.81
N LYS A 125 -10.19 3.40 -16.76
CA LYS A 125 -9.70 2.01 -16.74
C LYS A 125 -8.53 1.78 -17.67
N LYS A 126 -8.27 2.72 -18.60
CA LYS A 126 -7.21 2.58 -19.61
C LYS A 126 -6.46 3.89 -19.79
N LEU A 127 -5.13 3.81 -19.78
CA LEU A 127 -4.25 4.92 -20.18
C LEU A 127 -3.68 4.60 -21.57
N LEU A 128 -3.87 5.50 -22.51
CA LEU A 128 -3.48 5.34 -23.90
C LEU A 128 -2.28 6.23 -24.24
N TRP A 129 -1.35 5.69 -25.03
CA TRP A 129 -0.35 6.46 -25.76
C TRP A 129 -0.61 6.30 -27.26
N ILE A 130 -0.71 7.42 -27.96
CA ILE A 130 -0.84 7.47 -29.42
C ILE A 130 0.36 8.27 -29.93
N SER A 131 1.35 7.60 -30.52
CA SER A 131 2.62 8.24 -30.90
C SER A 131 2.48 9.30 -32.00
N ASN A 132 1.49 9.15 -32.89
CA ASN A 132 1.19 10.12 -33.94
C ASN A 132 0.44 11.33 -33.35
N LYS A 133 1.07 12.51 -33.39
CA LYS A 133 0.53 13.78 -32.88
C LYS A 133 -0.88 14.08 -33.39
N SER A 134 -1.08 14.04 -34.72
CA SER A 134 -2.37 14.40 -35.32
C SER A 134 -3.48 13.45 -34.85
N LYS A 135 -3.21 12.14 -34.84
CA LYS A 135 -4.15 11.15 -34.31
C LYS A 135 -4.43 11.36 -32.83
N ALA A 136 -3.41 11.61 -32.01
CA ALA A 136 -3.56 11.79 -30.56
C ALA A 136 -4.39 13.03 -30.19
N LEU A 137 -4.16 14.14 -30.89
CA LEU A 137 -4.86 15.41 -30.64
C LEU A 137 -6.31 15.39 -31.13
N ASN A 138 -6.60 14.65 -32.20
CA ASN A 138 -7.96 14.47 -32.72
C ASN A 138 -8.75 13.35 -32.03
N TYR A 139 -8.12 12.53 -31.19
CA TYR A 139 -8.80 11.43 -30.52
C TYR A 139 -9.71 11.91 -29.39
N VAL A 140 -10.96 11.45 -29.41
CA VAL A 140 -11.95 11.67 -28.35
C VAL A 140 -11.97 10.43 -27.44
N PRO A 141 -11.43 10.50 -26.20
CA PRO A 141 -11.43 9.33 -25.31
C PRO A 141 -12.84 8.91 -24.94
N LYS A 142 -13.03 7.60 -24.81
CA LYS A 142 -14.21 7.04 -24.16
C LYS A 142 -14.26 7.45 -22.68
N SER A 143 -15.42 7.25 -22.06
CA SER A 143 -15.65 7.62 -20.66
C SER A 143 -14.64 6.99 -19.70
N ASP A 144 -14.14 5.78 -20.01
CA ASP A 144 -13.16 5.03 -19.23
C ASP A 144 -11.71 5.13 -19.74
N GLU A 145 -11.43 5.99 -20.72
CA GLU A 145 -10.10 6.20 -21.28
C GLU A 145 -9.47 7.53 -20.83
N MET A 146 -8.15 7.46 -20.64
CA MET A 146 -7.25 8.58 -20.37
C MET A 146 -6.17 8.59 -21.46
N ILE A 147 -5.76 9.77 -21.95
CA ILE A 147 -4.70 9.87 -22.95
C ILE A 147 -3.46 10.58 -22.41
N LEU A 148 -2.28 10.05 -22.74
CA LEU A 148 -1.02 10.76 -22.58
C LEU A 148 -0.82 11.79 -23.70
N THR A 149 -0.50 13.01 -23.31
CA THR A 149 -0.04 14.08 -24.22
C THR A 149 1.35 14.56 -23.81
N VAL A 150 2.06 15.24 -24.70
CA VAL A 150 3.43 15.72 -24.45
C VAL A 150 3.60 17.18 -24.85
N HIS A 151 4.39 17.92 -24.09
CA HIS A 151 4.64 19.35 -24.31
C HIS A 151 5.23 19.65 -25.69
N ARG A 152 6.14 18.80 -26.19
CA ARG A 152 6.72 18.93 -27.55
C ARG A 152 5.72 18.96 -28.70
N TRP A 153 4.46 18.61 -28.48
CA TRP A 153 3.41 18.75 -29.48
C TRP A 153 2.81 20.16 -29.56
N PHE A 154 2.96 20.96 -28.51
CA PHE A 154 2.33 22.27 -28.37
C PHE A 154 3.33 23.43 -28.43
N ALA A 155 4.61 23.16 -28.19
CA ALA A 155 5.69 24.12 -28.29
C ALA A 155 6.98 23.46 -28.81
N ASN A 156 7.88 24.26 -29.40
CA ASN A 156 9.21 23.80 -29.82
C ASN A 156 10.10 23.57 -28.58
N LYS A 157 9.92 22.43 -27.93
CA LYS A 157 10.58 22.03 -26.67
C LYS A 157 10.91 20.55 -26.71
N SER A 158 12.02 20.15 -26.09
CA SER A 158 12.40 18.74 -25.94
C SER A 158 11.63 17.99 -24.84
N CYS A 159 10.71 18.64 -24.13
CA CYS A 159 9.93 18.02 -23.05
C CYS A 159 8.97 16.93 -23.61
N PRO A 160 8.89 15.72 -23.02
CA PRO A 160 9.34 15.32 -21.68
C PRO A 160 10.73 14.64 -21.64
N GLY A 161 11.63 15.00 -22.56
CA GLY A 161 12.89 14.33 -22.76
C GLY A 161 12.75 13.06 -23.58
N ASN A 162 13.80 12.69 -24.32
CA ASN A 162 13.78 11.50 -25.18
C ASN A 162 13.72 10.20 -24.36
N TRP A 163 14.23 10.22 -23.12
CA TRP A 163 14.17 9.07 -22.24
C TRP A 163 12.74 8.69 -21.86
N LEU A 164 11.91 9.67 -21.45
CA LEU A 164 10.51 9.38 -21.13
C LEU A 164 9.69 9.21 -22.41
N TYR A 165 9.93 10.02 -23.45
CA TYR A 165 9.19 9.94 -24.71
C TYR A 165 9.23 8.53 -25.32
N SER A 166 10.41 7.90 -25.36
CA SER A 166 10.59 6.51 -25.82
C SER A 166 9.94 5.45 -24.92
N ARG A 167 9.45 5.83 -23.72
CA ARG A 167 8.84 4.94 -22.72
C ARG A 167 7.36 5.23 -22.47
N LEU A 168 6.73 6.14 -23.22
CA LEU A 168 5.31 6.48 -23.02
C LEU A 168 4.39 5.31 -23.33
N ASP A 169 4.73 4.47 -24.30
CA ASP A 169 4.02 3.21 -24.56
C ASP A 169 4.09 2.25 -23.38
N LYS A 170 5.30 2.06 -22.83
CA LYS A 170 5.52 1.26 -21.62
C LYS A 170 4.79 1.83 -20.40
N LEU A 171 4.79 3.14 -20.23
CA LEU A 171 4.06 3.83 -19.16
C LEU A 171 2.55 3.58 -19.29
N ALA A 172 1.98 3.79 -20.49
CA ALA A 172 0.56 3.56 -20.77
C ALA A 172 0.17 2.09 -20.52
N THR A 173 1.00 1.16 -20.97
CA THR A 173 0.80 -0.28 -20.77
C THR A 173 0.85 -0.66 -19.29
N GLU A 174 1.85 -0.19 -18.54
CA GLU A 174 2.00 -0.51 -17.12
C GLU A 174 0.86 0.08 -16.28
N VAL A 175 0.48 1.33 -16.55
CA VAL A 175 -0.66 1.97 -15.88
C VAL A 175 -1.95 1.22 -16.22
N THR A 176 -2.21 0.94 -17.49
CA THR A 176 -3.39 0.17 -17.91
C THR A 176 -3.42 -1.21 -17.25
N LYS A 177 -2.29 -1.92 -17.19
CA LYS A 177 -2.18 -3.19 -16.48
C LYS A 177 -2.57 -3.04 -15.01
N GLN A 178 -2.12 -1.98 -14.34
CA GLN A 178 -2.44 -1.70 -12.94
C GLN A 178 -3.88 -1.19 -12.71
N LEU A 179 -4.54 -0.68 -13.75
CA LEU A 179 -5.97 -0.31 -13.75
C LEU A 179 -6.88 -1.51 -14.02
N SER A 180 -6.48 -2.37 -14.96
CA SER A 180 -7.13 -3.63 -15.32
C SER A 180 -6.96 -4.70 -14.24
N SER A 181 -5.86 -4.65 -13.50
CA SER A 181 -5.77 -5.31 -12.20
C SER A 181 -6.69 -4.58 -11.24
N SER A 182 -7.98 -4.93 -11.30
CA SER A 182 -8.87 -4.83 -10.15
C SER A 182 -8.05 -5.21 -8.92
N THR A 183 -7.91 -4.26 -8.00
CA THR A 183 -7.19 -4.33 -6.71
C THR A 183 -6.75 -5.76 -6.43
N ALA A 184 -5.48 -6.09 -6.76
CA ALA A 184 -4.93 -7.45 -6.80
C ALA A 184 -5.89 -8.48 -6.21
N SER A 185 -6.69 -9.16 -7.05
CA SER A 185 -7.64 -10.17 -6.58
C SER A 185 -6.86 -11.18 -5.74
N GLY A 186 -6.89 -11.01 -4.42
CA GLY A 186 -6.21 -11.90 -3.50
C GLY A 186 -6.71 -13.32 -3.68
N LEU A 187 -5.98 -14.25 -3.09
CA LEU A 187 -6.30 -15.68 -3.15
C LEU A 187 -7.79 -15.90 -2.84
N LYS A 188 -8.49 -16.59 -3.76
CA LYS A 188 -9.87 -17.03 -3.51
C LYS A 188 -9.82 -18.35 -2.78
N ALA A 189 -10.59 -18.49 -1.70
CA ALA A 189 -10.71 -19.75 -0.98
C ALA A 189 -11.22 -20.87 -1.90
N SER A 190 -12.06 -20.54 -2.89
CA SER A 190 -12.52 -21.49 -3.91
C SER A 190 -11.39 -22.23 -4.64
N SER A 191 -10.24 -21.59 -4.82
CA SER A 191 -9.05 -22.19 -5.45
C SER A 191 -8.29 -23.19 -4.57
N LEU A 192 -8.75 -23.42 -3.33
CA LEU A 192 -8.18 -24.35 -2.36
C LEU A 192 -8.95 -25.66 -2.26
N LYS A 193 -10.14 -25.75 -2.86
CA LYS A 193 -11.10 -26.85 -2.67
C LYS A 193 -10.48 -28.22 -2.95
N ASP A 194 -9.75 -28.31 -4.07
CA ASP A 194 -9.25 -29.58 -4.62
C ASP A 194 -7.77 -29.82 -4.26
N LEU A 195 -7.16 -28.95 -3.46
CA LEU A 195 -5.78 -29.12 -3.01
C LEU A 195 -5.70 -30.08 -1.81
N SER A 196 -4.59 -30.80 -1.71
CA SER A 196 -4.25 -31.52 -0.48
C SER A 196 -4.09 -30.54 0.69
N ASP A 197 -4.32 -30.99 1.92
CA ASP A 197 -4.17 -30.13 3.11
C ASP A 197 -2.76 -29.54 3.23
N ALA A 198 -1.73 -30.31 2.85
CA ALA A 198 -0.35 -29.87 2.82
C ALA A 198 -0.11 -28.77 1.78
N ASP A 199 -0.70 -28.91 0.58
CA ASP A 199 -0.59 -27.90 -0.48
C ASP A 199 -1.33 -26.61 -0.12
N VAL A 200 -2.47 -26.71 0.55
CA VAL A 200 -3.16 -25.53 1.10
C VAL A 200 -2.23 -24.80 2.06
N ILE A 201 -1.66 -25.49 3.05
CA ILE A 201 -0.77 -24.88 4.05
C ILE A 201 0.41 -24.18 3.37
N LYS A 202 1.06 -24.86 2.43
CA LYS A 202 2.16 -24.29 1.65
C LYS A 202 1.74 -23.04 0.89
N LYS A 203 0.56 -23.07 0.27
CA LYS A 203 0.02 -21.96 -0.54
C LYS A 203 -0.36 -20.75 0.30
N VAL A 204 -0.93 -20.95 1.48
CA VAL A 204 -1.42 -19.84 2.33
C VAL A 204 -0.41 -19.36 3.37
N GLY A 205 0.58 -20.16 3.74
CA GLY A 205 1.49 -19.86 4.86
C GLY A 205 2.24 -18.53 4.72
N ALA A 206 2.60 -18.14 3.50
CA ALA A 206 3.23 -16.84 3.22
C ALA A 206 2.29 -15.65 3.52
N LEU A 207 0.97 -15.82 3.35
CA LEU A 207 -0.03 -14.79 3.66
C LEU A 207 -0.09 -14.53 5.16
N PHE A 208 -0.05 -15.59 5.98
CA PHE A 208 -0.01 -15.49 7.45
C PHE A 208 1.31 -14.91 7.95
N THR A 209 2.43 -15.28 7.32
CA THR A 209 3.73 -14.68 7.61
C THR A 209 3.71 -13.17 7.35
N ALA A 210 3.11 -12.75 6.23
CA ALA A 210 2.97 -11.34 5.87
C ALA A 210 2.04 -10.59 6.83
N ASP A 211 0.95 -11.23 7.27
CA ASP A 211 0.05 -10.65 8.26
C ASP A 211 0.74 -10.49 9.63
N MET A 212 1.46 -11.50 10.13
CA MET A 212 2.21 -11.42 11.38
C MET A 212 3.17 -10.22 11.42
N LYS A 213 3.84 -9.92 10.30
CA LYS A 213 4.73 -8.74 10.21
C LYS A 213 3.99 -7.42 10.42
N LYS A 214 2.70 -7.35 10.08
CA LYS A 214 1.86 -6.16 10.19
C LYS A 214 1.13 -6.10 11.53
N SER A 215 0.50 -7.21 11.92
CA SER A 215 -0.38 -7.31 13.08
C SER A 215 0.38 -7.59 14.37
N GLY A 216 1.47 -8.34 14.29
CA GLY A 216 2.20 -8.87 15.45
C GLY A 216 1.53 -10.08 16.10
N ILE A 217 0.53 -10.69 15.46
CA ILE A 217 -0.08 -11.97 15.89
C ILE A 217 0.70 -13.10 15.21
N LEU A 218 1.05 -14.16 15.96
CA LEU A 218 1.80 -15.30 15.42
C LEU A 218 1.11 -15.90 14.19
N ALA A 219 1.89 -16.07 13.12
CA ALA A 219 1.42 -16.67 11.88
C ALA A 219 0.93 -18.11 12.13
N SER A 220 1.64 -18.86 12.98
CA SER A 220 1.28 -20.22 13.38
C SER A 220 -0.11 -20.31 14.02
N VAL A 221 -0.43 -19.37 14.92
CA VAL A 221 -1.72 -19.32 15.62
C VAL A 221 -2.85 -18.94 14.65
N SER A 222 -2.68 -17.88 13.87
CA SER A 222 -3.69 -17.46 12.90
C SER A 222 -3.92 -18.52 11.81
N LEU A 223 -2.87 -19.21 11.35
CA LEU A 223 -2.99 -20.30 10.39
C LEU A 223 -3.67 -21.54 11.00
N ALA A 224 -3.40 -21.86 12.27
CA ALA A 224 -4.11 -22.93 12.96
C ALA A 224 -5.61 -22.63 13.10
N GLN A 225 -5.98 -21.38 13.41
CA GLN A 225 -7.38 -20.95 13.40
C GLN A 225 -8.00 -21.04 12.00
N PHE A 226 -7.28 -20.61 10.95
CA PHE A 226 -7.74 -20.80 9.57
C PHE A 226 -8.06 -22.27 9.27
N ILE A 227 -7.15 -23.19 9.63
CA ILE A 227 -7.34 -24.63 9.41
C ILE A 227 -8.58 -25.12 10.16
N LEU A 228 -8.70 -24.78 11.44
CA LEU A 228 -9.78 -25.23 12.32
C LEU A 228 -11.15 -24.69 11.89
N GLU A 229 -11.25 -23.39 11.61
CA GLU A 229 -12.52 -22.70 11.37
C GLU A 229 -13.04 -22.86 9.94
N SER A 230 -12.15 -23.15 8.98
CA SER A 230 -12.52 -23.24 7.57
C SER A 230 -12.25 -24.58 6.91
N SER A 231 -11.78 -25.58 7.66
CA SER A 231 -11.35 -26.87 7.11
C SER A 231 -10.35 -26.67 5.96
N TYR A 232 -9.23 -25.98 6.23
CA TYR A 232 -8.23 -25.63 5.21
C TYR A 232 -8.79 -24.73 4.08
N GLY A 233 -9.73 -23.85 4.40
CA GLY A 233 -10.42 -22.99 3.43
C GLY A 233 -11.52 -23.68 2.63
N LYS A 234 -11.81 -24.96 2.89
CA LYS A 234 -12.74 -25.80 2.11
C LYS A 234 -14.19 -25.73 2.58
N SER A 235 -14.47 -25.12 3.73
CA SER A 235 -15.83 -24.94 4.24
C SER A 235 -16.67 -24.09 3.28
N GLU A 236 -17.98 -24.34 3.23
CA GLU A 236 -18.90 -23.56 2.38
C GLU A 236 -18.74 -22.05 2.58
N LEU A 237 -18.61 -21.60 3.83
CA LEU A 237 -18.48 -20.18 4.15
C LEU A 237 -17.17 -19.60 3.60
N ALA A 238 -16.05 -20.32 3.73
CA ALA A 238 -14.80 -19.90 3.12
C ALA A 238 -14.92 -19.90 1.58
N GLN A 239 -15.42 -20.97 0.98
CA GLN A 239 -15.55 -21.11 -0.47
C GLN A 239 -16.44 -20.05 -1.12
N LYS A 240 -17.56 -19.68 -0.48
CA LYS A 240 -18.56 -18.76 -1.04
C LYS A 240 -18.36 -17.31 -0.62
N ALA A 241 -17.68 -17.06 0.49
CA ALA A 241 -17.54 -15.72 1.06
C ALA A 241 -16.09 -15.29 1.34
N ASN A 242 -15.10 -16.13 1.04
CA ASN A 242 -13.71 -16.01 1.49
C ASN A 242 -13.57 -15.80 3.01
N ASN A 243 -14.59 -16.13 3.80
CA ASN A 243 -14.56 -15.95 5.24
C ASN A 243 -14.00 -17.22 5.89
N CYS A 244 -12.72 -17.17 6.22
CA CYS A 244 -11.95 -18.31 6.67
C CYS A 244 -11.89 -18.48 8.20
N PHE A 245 -12.59 -17.61 8.95
CA PHE A 245 -12.56 -17.58 10.41
C PHE A 245 -13.96 -17.57 11.04
N GLY A 246 -15.03 -17.74 10.25
CA GLY A 246 -16.40 -17.76 10.77
C GLY A 246 -16.87 -16.41 11.33
N MET A 247 -16.32 -15.28 10.86
CA MET A 247 -16.63 -13.97 11.42
C MET A 247 -18.07 -13.54 11.08
N LYS A 248 -18.93 -13.44 12.09
CA LYS A 248 -20.31 -12.94 11.96
C LYS A 248 -20.34 -11.44 11.63
N LYS A 249 -21.43 -10.98 11.00
CA LYS A 249 -21.70 -9.56 10.68
C LYS A 249 -21.67 -8.69 11.94
N SER A 250 -22.38 -9.15 12.98
CA SER A 250 -22.36 -8.53 14.30
C SER A 250 -21.50 -9.39 15.22
N LEU A 251 -20.31 -8.91 15.55
CA LEU A 251 -19.36 -9.59 16.41
C LEU A 251 -18.75 -8.54 17.33
N SER A 252 -18.75 -8.75 18.65
CA SER A 252 -18.15 -7.84 19.65
C SER A 252 -18.46 -6.34 19.46
N GLY A 253 -19.71 -6.03 19.07
CA GLY A 253 -20.17 -4.67 18.80
C GLY A 253 -19.45 -3.94 17.65
N ASN A 254 -18.65 -4.64 16.84
CA ASN A 254 -17.88 -4.06 15.73
C ASN A 254 -16.99 -2.86 16.13
N THR A 255 -16.44 -2.90 17.35
CA THR A 255 -15.75 -1.75 17.99
C THR A 255 -14.25 -1.65 17.70
N TRP A 256 -13.71 -2.46 16.77
CA TRP A 256 -12.26 -2.46 16.46
C TRP A 256 -11.91 -1.59 15.25
N SER A 257 -10.81 -0.86 15.38
CA SER A 257 -10.18 -0.11 14.29
C SER A 257 -9.41 -1.04 13.35
N GLY A 258 -9.32 -0.67 12.07
CA GLY A 258 -8.53 -1.41 11.09
C GLY A 258 -9.24 -2.61 10.46
N SER A 259 -10.54 -2.78 10.72
CA SER A 259 -11.37 -3.74 9.98
C SER A 259 -11.30 -3.42 8.48
N VAL A 260 -11.12 -4.46 7.66
CA VAL A 260 -11.12 -4.34 6.19
C VAL A 260 -12.45 -4.80 5.58
N TRP A 261 -13.38 -5.28 6.40
CA TRP A 261 -14.74 -5.55 5.98
C TRP A 261 -15.46 -4.24 5.59
N ASP A 262 -16.21 -4.27 4.50
CA ASP A 262 -16.84 -3.07 3.90
C ASP A 262 -18.11 -2.58 4.63
N GLY A 263 -18.47 -3.23 5.74
CA GLY A 263 -19.65 -2.91 6.54
C GLY A 263 -20.98 -3.44 5.98
N LYS A 264 -20.99 -4.06 4.79
CA LYS A 264 -22.24 -4.41 4.09
C LYS A 264 -22.26 -5.80 3.44
N SER A 265 -21.13 -6.31 2.95
CA SER A 265 -21.05 -7.56 2.20
C SER A 265 -21.20 -8.74 3.15
N VAL A 266 -22.27 -9.53 2.97
CA VAL A 266 -22.58 -10.66 3.84
C VAL A 266 -22.83 -11.95 3.06
N TYR A 267 -22.70 -13.08 3.74
CA TYR A 267 -23.17 -14.39 3.32
C TYR A 267 -24.05 -14.98 4.43
N THR A 268 -25.32 -15.21 4.13
CA THR A 268 -26.31 -15.70 5.09
C THR A 268 -26.39 -17.22 4.99
N LYS A 269 -26.19 -17.91 6.10
CA LYS A 269 -26.35 -19.37 6.17
C LYS A 269 -26.81 -19.86 7.54
N LYS A 270 -27.28 -21.11 7.60
CA LYS A 270 -27.55 -21.80 8.86
C LYS A 270 -26.24 -22.14 9.57
N THR A 271 -26.20 -21.96 10.89
CA THR A 271 -25.10 -22.31 11.78
C THR A 271 -25.64 -22.94 13.07
N LYS A 272 -24.84 -23.78 13.74
CA LYS A 272 -25.19 -24.37 15.04
C LYS A 272 -24.57 -23.54 16.15
N GLU A 273 -25.35 -23.18 17.16
CA GLU A 273 -24.88 -22.56 18.40
C GLU A 273 -25.05 -23.53 19.56
N GLN A 274 -24.07 -23.59 20.45
CA GLN A 274 -24.16 -24.42 21.66
C GLN A 274 -24.85 -23.62 22.77
N ASN A 275 -25.90 -24.20 23.33
CA ASN A 275 -26.63 -23.67 24.48
C ASN A 275 -25.84 -23.93 25.78
N LYS A 276 -26.21 -23.24 26.87
CA LYS A 276 -25.54 -23.38 28.18
C LYS A 276 -25.60 -24.81 28.75
N ASP A 277 -26.61 -25.57 28.37
CA ASP A 277 -26.83 -26.98 28.75
C ASP A 277 -26.03 -27.97 27.87
N GLY A 278 -25.26 -27.47 26.90
CA GLY A 278 -24.46 -28.29 25.98
C GLY A 278 -25.18 -28.75 24.72
N SER A 279 -26.51 -28.55 24.62
CA SER A 279 -27.30 -28.85 23.42
C SER A 279 -27.00 -27.86 22.28
N TYR A 280 -27.41 -28.18 21.05
CA TYR A 280 -27.19 -27.32 19.88
C TYR A 280 -28.50 -26.83 19.27
N THR A 281 -28.59 -25.54 19.00
CA THR A 281 -29.69 -24.93 18.23
C THR A 281 -29.17 -24.50 16.86
N THR A 282 -29.96 -24.70 15.80
CA THR A 282 -29.64 -24.19 14.47
C THR A 282 -30.30 -22.83 14.25
N ILE A 283 -29.51 -21.83 13.91
CA ILE A 283 -29.97 -20.47 13.60
C ILE A 283 -29.51 -20.06 12.20
N THR A 284 -30.22 -19.13 11.57
CA THR A 284 -29.73 -18.43 10.38
C THR A 284 -28.95 -17.19 10.83
N ALA A 285 -27.72 -17.03 10.32
CA ALA A 285 -26.86 -15.91 10.69
C ALA A 285 -26.18 -15.30 9.46
N ASP A 286 -25.96 -13.98 9.53
CA ASP A 286 -25.15 -13.25 8.56
C ASP A 286 -23.67 -13.33 8.94
N PHE A 287 -22.85 -13.79 8.01
CA PHE A 287 -21.40 -13.78 8.12
C PHE A 287 -20.80 -12.71 7.21
N ARG A 288 -19.66 -12.14 7.61
CA ARG A 288 -18.90 -11.21 6.76
C ARG A 288 -18.48 -11.91 5.48
N LYS A 289 -18.46 -11.16 4.37
CA LYS A 289 -17.96 -11.61 3.07
C LYS A 289 -16.79 -10.73 2.64
N TYR A 290 -15.74 -11.37 2.17
CA TYR A 290 -14.47 -10.72 1.83
C TYR A 290 -14.13 -10.86 0.34
N PRO A 291 -13.42 -9.88 -0.25
CA PRO A 291 -12.90 -10.01 -1.59
C PRO A 291 -11.87 -11.15 -1.71
N SER A 292 -11.07 -11.44 -0.69
CA SER A 292 -10.02 -12.47 -0.73
C SER A 292 -9.75 -13.13 0.63
N VAL A 293 -8.94 -14.19 0.63
CA VAL A 293 -8.44 -14.85 1.85
C VAL A 293 -7.57 -13.87 2.66
N GLU A 294 -6.75 -13.04 2.00
CA GLU A 294 -5.93 -12.01 2.63
C GLU A 294 -6.75 -10.99 3.38
N ASP A 295 -7.89 -10.55 2.82
CA ASP A 295 -8.82 -9.65 3.49
C ASP A 295 -9.45 -10.30 4.72
N SER A 296 -9.80 -11.59 4.63
CA SER A 296 -10.30 -12.34 5.78
C SER A 296 -9.25 -12.48 6.88
N ILE A 297 -7.97 -12.69 6.53
CA ILE A 297 -6.85 -12.75 7.49
C ILE A 297 -6.66 -11.40 8.16
N ALA A 298 -6.60 -10.32 7.39
CA ALA A 298 -6.39 -8.98 7.91
C ALA A 298 -7.54 -8.53 8.83
N ASP A 299 -8.79 -8.83 8.48
CA ASP A 299 -9.95 -8.49 9.31
C ASP A 299 -9.97 -9.29 10.64
N HIS A 300 -9.61 -10.57 10.58
CA HIS A 300 -9.46 -11.41 11.75
C HIS A 300 -8.37 -10.89 12.70
N SER A 301 -7.22 -10.49 12.16
CA SER A 301 -6.15 -9.88 12.95
C SER A 301 -6.57 -8.54 13.56
N ALA A 302 -7.29 -7.70 12.83
CA ALA A 302 -7.84 -6.44 13.36
C ALA A 302 -8.84 -6.71 14.51
N TYR A 303 -9.68 -7.74 14.36
CA TYR A 303 -10.60 -8.20 15.41
C TYR A 303 -9.83 -8.65 16.66
N LEU A 304 -8.84 -9.52 16.53
CA LEU A 304 -8.04 -10.00 17.66
C LEU A 304 -7.26 -8.86 18.36
N LEU A 305 -6.85 -7.81 17.65
CA LEU A 305 -6.13 -6.69 18.25
C LEU A 305 -7.04 -5.63 18.90
N GLY A 306 -8.29 -5.53 18.46
CA GLY A 306 -9.16 -4.41 18.75
C GLY A 306 -10.47 -4.74 19.46
N ALA A 307 -10.94 -5.99 19.44
CA ALA A 307 -12.20 -6.36 20.06
C ALA A 307 -12.20 -6.09 21.57
N LYS A 308 -13.32 -5.53 22.05
CA LYS A 308 -13.49 -5.14 23.45
C LYS A 308 -14.59 -5.94 24.15
N ASN A 309 -14.44 -6.08 25.46
CA ASN A 309 -15.49 -6.45 26.41
C ASN A 309 -15.59 -5.30 27.44
N GLY A 310 -16.65 -4.50 27.34
CA GLY A 310 -16.72 -3.20 28.01
C GLY A 310 -15.58 -2.28 27.55
N SER A 311 -14.83 -1.72 28.50
CA SER A 311 -13.67 -0.86 28.23
C SER A 311 -12.37 -1.62 27.94
N LYS A 312 -12.33 -2.93 28.21
CA LYS A 312 -11.10 -3.75 28.14
C LYS A 312 -10.99 -4.49 26.80
N LYS A 313 -9.76 -4.66 26.29
CA LYS A 313 -9.50 -5.53 25.13
C LYS A 313 -9.70 -6.99 25.52
N ARG A 314 -10.39 -7.77 24.68
CA ARG A 314 -10.65 -9.21 24.90
C ARG A 314 -9.36 -10.03 24.91
N TYR A 315 -8.42 -9.70 24.03
CA TYR A 315 -7.20 -10.48 23.78
C TYR A 315 -5.93 -9.70 24.16
N ALA A 316 -5.97 -9.01 25.30
CA ALA A 316 -4.80 -8.28 25.80
C ALA A 316 -3.58 -9.21 25.96
N GLY A 317 -2.40 -8.74 25.52
CA GLY A 317 -1.17 -9.53 25.54
C GLY A 317 -0.94 -10.42 24.31
N LEU A 318 -1.88 -10.48 23.36
CA LEU A 318 -1.71 -11.29 22.15
C LEU A 318 -0.67 -10.70 21.18
N LYS A 319 -0.67 -9.37 21.00
CA LYS A 319 0.27 -8.69 20.09
C LYS A 319 1.71 -8.86 20.60
N GLY A 320 2.57 -9.44 19.77
CA GLY A 320 3.97 -9.68 20.10
C GLY A 320 4.21 -10.90 20.99
N CYS A 321 3.18 -11.68 21.31
CA CYS A 321 3.36 -12.96 21.99
C CYS A 321 4.22 -13.87 21.12
N LYS A 322 5.24 -14.51 21.70
CA LYS A 322 6.17 -15.41 21.00
C LYS A 322 5.92 -16.89 21.27
N ASP A 323 4.98 -17.19 22.16
CA ASP A 323 4.60 -18.53 22.57
C ASP A 323 3.19 -18.82 22.06
N TYR A 324 3.06 -19.79 21.16
CA TYR A 324 1.79 -20.14 20.55
C TYR A 324 0.80 -20.78 21.54
N LYS A 325 1.29 -21.48 22.58
CA LYS A 325 0.43 -22.09 23.63
C LYS A 325 -0.17 -20.97 24.48
N LYS A 326 0.65 -20.00 24.88
CA LYS A 326 0.19 -18.80 25.58
C LYS A 326 -0.77 -17.98 24.73
N ALA A 327 -0.47 -17.78 23.44
CA ALA A 327 -1.35 -17.06 22.52
C ALA A 327 -2.71 -17.75 22.36
N ALA A 328 -2.74 -19.07 22.17
CA ALA A 328 -3.98 -19.85 22.11
C ALA A 328 -4.80 -19.73 23.39
N LYS A 329 -4.14 -19.74 24.56
CA LYS A 329 -4.81 -19.53 25.85
C LYS A 329 -5.38 -18.13 26.00
N ILE A 330 -4.66 -17.08 25.59
CA ILE A 330 -5.19 -15.70 25.56
C ILE A 330 -6.44 -15.61 24.68
N ILE A 331 -6.45 -16.26 23.52
CA ILE A 331 -7.58 -16.27 22.60
C ILE A 331 -8.79 -17.00 23.21
N LYS A 332 -8.58 -18.16 23.85
CA LYS A 332 -9.64 -18.89 24.56
C LYS A 332 -10.20 -18.07 25.72
N ASP A 333 -9.33 -17.57 26.60
CA ASP A 333 -9.71 -16.82 27.80
C ASP A 333 -10.38 -15.48 27.44
N GLY A 334 -10.05 -14.90 26.27
CA GLY A 334 -10.74 -13.76 25.67
C GLY A 334 -12.13 -14.09 25.09
N GLY A 335 -12.56 -15.35 25.13
CA GLY A 335 -13.89 -15.84 24.74
C GLY A 335 -14.07 -16.09 23.24
N TYR A 336 -13.00 -16.38 22.50
CA TYR A 336 -13.11 -16.66 21.06
C TYR A 336 -13.94 -17.93 20.78
N ALA A 337 -13.78 -18.96 21.60
CA ALA A 337 -14.50 -20.22 21.51
C ALA A 337 -15.00 -20.66 22.89
N THR A 338 -16.19 -21.27 22.93
CA THR A 338 -16.75 -21.90 24.14
C THR A 338 -16.16 -23.30 24.39
N SER A 339 -15.57 -23.92 23.37
CA SER A 339 -15.03 -25.28 23.46
C SER A 339 -13.89 -25.38 24.47
N LEU A 340 -14.02 -26.31 25.43
CA LEU A 340 -12.99 -26.55 26.45
C LEU A 340 -11.66 -27.03 25.85
N THR A 341 -11.71 -27.76 24.73
CA THR A 341 -10.55 -28.34 24.03
C THR A 341 -9.96 -27.42 22.97
N TYR A 342 -10.37 -26.14 22.91
CA TYR A 342 -9.94 -25.21 21.86
C TYR A 342 -8.41 -25.02 21.82
N VAL A 343 -7.79 -24.82 23.00
CA VAL A 343 -6.33 -24.63 23.10
C VAL A 343 -5.59 -25.87 22.62
N ASP A 344 -6.03 -27.05 23.04
CA ASP A 344 -5.39 -28.33 22.67
C ASP A 344 -5.51 -28.58 21.18
N LYS A 345 -6.68 -28.28 20.58
CA LYS A 345 -6.89 -28.39 19.14
C LYS A 345 -5.96 -27.47 18.35
N LEU A 346 -5.83 -26.20 18.75
CA LEU A 346 -4.90 -25.28 18.08
C LEU A 346 -3.46 -25.74 18.23
N CYS A 347 -3.03 -26.13 19.43
CA CYS A 347 -1.67 -26.62 19.67
C CYS A 347 -1.39 -27.88 18.82
N SER A 348 -2.33 -28.82 18.79
CA SER A 348 -2.21 -30.05 17.98
C SER A 348 -2.09 -29.75 16.49
N ILE A 349 -2.85 -28.78 15.96
CA ILE A 349 -2.74 -28.35 14.56
C ILE A 349 -1.37 -27.72 14.28
N ILE A 350 -0.89 -26.85 15.18
CA ILE A 350 0.41 -26.19 15.06
C ILE A 350 1.55 -27.22 15.05
N GLU A 351 1.50 -28.19 15.95
CA GLU A 351 2.51 -29.24 16.10
C GLU A 351 2.46 -30.22 14.92
N LYS A 352 1.28 -30.71 14.54
CA LYS A 352 1.07 -31.62 13.39
C LYS A 352 1.67 -31.06 12.10
N TRP A 353 1.42 -29.78 11.83
CA TRP A 353 1.83 -29.14 10.58
C TRP A 353 3.11 -28.29 10.70
N LYS A 354 3.76 -28.32 11.87
CA LYS A 354 4.99 -27.55 12.16
C LYS A 354 4.82 -26.08 11.79
N LEU A 355 3.70 -25.46 12.16
CA LEU A 355 3.30 -24.14 11.66
C LEU A 355 4.20 -23.00 12.16
N THR A 356 4.97 -23.23 13.22
CA THR A 356 5.96 -22.25 13.74
C THR A 356 7.05 -21.91 12.74
N GLN A 357 7.23 -22.70 11.67
CA GLN A 357 8.12 -22.34 10.55
C GLN A 357 7.69 -21.06 9.80
N TYR A 358 6.41 -20.67 9.90
CA TYR A 358 5.88 -19.43 9.33
C TYR A 358 5.96 -18.24 10.28
N ASP A 359 6.30 -18.47 11.55
CA ASP A 359 6.51 -17.39 12.50
C ASP A 359 7.80 -16.65 12.17
N VAL A 360 7.68 -15.33 12.00
CA VAL A 360 8.85 -14.49 11.77
C VAL A 360 9.65 -14.43 13.06
N LYS A 361 10.77 -15.17 13.09
CA LYS A 361 11.80 -14.97 14.11
C LYS A 361 12.17 -13.50 14.08
N SER A 362 12.24 -12.86 15.25
CA SER A 362 12.60 -11.46 15.39
C SER A 362 13.86 -11.20 14.56
N SER A 363 13.69 -10.64 13.36
CA SER A 363 14.82 -10.13 12.61
C SER A 363 15.26 -8.92 13.42
N SER A 364 16.24 -9.12 14.31
CA SER A 364 17.25 -8.09 14.46
C SER A 364 17.65 -7.76 13.03
N SER A 365 17.16 -6.63 12.52
CA SER A 365 17.77 -6.00 11.36
C SER A 365 19.26 -6.14 11.58
N SER A 366 19.96 -6.83 10.68
CA SER A 366 21.39 -7.08 10.81
C SER A 366 22.05 -5.75 11.10
N LYS A 367 22.37 -5.51 12.38
CA LYS A 367 23.02 -4.29 12.83
C LYS A 367 24.30 -4.22 12.02
N LYS A 368 24.52 -3.12 11.31
CA LYS A 368 25.75 -2.93 10.52
C LYS A 368 26.94 -3.11 11.47
N SER A 369 28.01 -3.73 10.98
CA SER A 369 29.24 -3.86 11.77
C SER A 369 29.78 -2.48 12.17
N ILE A 370 30.49 -2.41 13.29
CA ILE A 370 31.12 -1.17 13.77
C ILE A 370 32.04 -0.57 12.69
N ASP A 371 32.76 -1.40 11.93
CA ASP A 371 33.60 -0.97 10.80
C ASP A 371 32.81 -0.26 9.70
N THR A 372 31.62 -0.80 9.37
CA THR A 372 30.75 -0.18 8.35
C THR A 372 30.23 1.17 8.85
N LEU A 373 29.83 1.24 10.11
CA LEU A 373 29.35 2.47 10.73
C LEU A 373 30.45 3.52 10.82
N ALA A 374 31.68 3.14 11.17
CA ALA A 374 32.81 4.04 11.23
C ALA A 374 33.11 4.69 9.87
N LYS A 375 33.10 3.90 8.78
CA LYS A 375 33.23 4.42 7.40
C LYS A 375 32.11 5.38 7.03
N GLU A 376 30.86 5.09 7.42
CA GLU A 376 29.74 5.99 7.16
C GLU A 376 29.80 7.27 7.99
N VAL A 377 30.34 7.20 9.21
CA VAL A 377 30.58 8.36 10.08
C VAL A 377 31.65 9.27 9.46
N ILE A 378 32.76 8.70 8.98
CA ILE A 378 33.82 9.44 8.26
C ILE A 378 33.25 10.09 6.99
N ALA A 379 32.36 9.38 6.28
CA ALA A 379 31.64 9.92 5.12
C ALA A 379 30.52 10.93 5.48
N GLY A 380 30.40 11.36 6.73
CA GLY A 380 29.46 12.39 7.19
C GLY A 380 27.98 11.97 7.26
N LYS A 381 27.65 10.70 7.02
CA LYS A 381 26.25 10.22 6.94
C LYS A 381 25.50 10.26 8.27
N TRP A 382 26.23 10.32 9.37
CA TRP A 382 25.68 10.30 10.72
C TRP A 382 25.70 11.68 11.40
N GLY A 383 26.06 12.76 10.70
CA GLY A 383 26.19 14.09 11.31
C GLY A 383 27.46 14.25 12.16
N ASN A 384 27.52 15.34 12.92
CA ASN A 384 28.67 15.70 13.76
C ASN A 384 28.26 15.87 15.24
N GLY A 385 29.25 15.78 16.14
CA GLY A 385 29.07 15.99 17.58
C GLY A 385 27.88 15.24 18.18
N GLU A 386 26.98 16.00 18.81
CA GLU A 386 25.80 15.46 19.52
C GLU A 386 24.76 14.84 18.58
N GLU A 387 24.60 15.37 17.35
CA GLU A 387 23.67 14.81 16.36
C GLU A 387 24.06 13.37 15.99
N ARG A 388 25.37 13.11 15.85
CA ARG A 388 25.91 11.76 15.60
C ARG A 388 25.61 10.80 16.74
N LYS A 389 25.84 11.25 17.96
CA LYS A 389 25.57 10.46 19.17
C LYS A 389 24.10 10.10 19.27
N GLN A 390 23.20 11.04 19.04
CA GLN A 390 21.76 10.82 19.03
C GLN A 390 21.33 9.84 17.92
N LYS A 391 21.78 10.04 16.69
CA LYS A 391 21.41 9.18 15.55
C LYS A 391 21.90 7.73 15.73
N LEU A 392 23.15 7.54 16.14
CA LEU A 392 23.69 6.19 16.37
C LEU A 392 22.98 5.48 17.52
N THR A 393 22.73 6.19 18.63
CA THR A 393 22.02 5.63 19.80
C THR A 393 20.57 5.30 19.49
N ALA A 394 19.85 6.19 18.77
CA ALA A 394 18.47 5.94 18.34
C ALA A 394 18.36 4.76 17.35
N ALA A 395 19.39 4.54 16.53
CA ALA A 395 19.50 3.37 15.68
C ALA A 395 19.96 2.09 16.42
N GLY A 396 20.18 2.19 17.74
CA GLY A 396 20.53 1.08 18.62
C GLY A 396 22.01 0.65 18.55
N TYR A 397 22.90 1.53 18.10
CA TYR A 397 24.34 1.29 18.06
C TYR A 397 25.05 1.93 19.26
N ASP A 398 26.17 1.33 19.67
CA ASP A 398 27.05 1.92 20.68
C ASP A 398 27.90 3.03 20.04
N TYR A 399 27.56 4.27 20.37
CA TYR A 399 28.26 5.46 19.89
C TYR A 399 29.76 5.43 20.24
N ASN A 400 30.12 5.03 21.46
CA ASN A 400 31.51 5.05 21.93
C ASN A 400 32.35 4.04 21.15
N ALA A 401 31.81 2.85 20.91
CA ALA A 401 32.48 1.82 20.12
C ALA A 401 32.70 2.25 18.66
N VAL A 402 31.69 2.89 18.04
CA VAL A 402 31.82 3.44 16.67
C VAL A 402 32.81 4.61 16.63
N GLN A 403 32.77 5.52 17.60
CA GLN A 403 33.67 6.67 17.64
C GLN A 403 35.12 6.26 17.90
N LYS A 404 35.36 5.24 18.75
CA LYS A 404 36.69 4.64 18.93
C LYS A 404 37.23 4.13 17.60
N ARG A 405 36.42 3.37 16.84
CA ARG A 405 36.82 2.83 15.54
C ARG A 405 37.07 3.91 14.49
N VAL A 406 36.29 5.00 14.50
CA VAL A 406 36.54 6.17 13.64
C VAL A 406 37.92 6.76 13.94
N ASN A 407 38.27 6.91 15.22
CA ASN A 407 39.57 7.45 15.61
C ASN A 407 40.72 6.53 15.16
N GLU A 408 40.57 5.21 15.29
CA GLU A 408 41.55 4.22 14.79
C GLU A 408 41.75 4.24 13.27
N ILE A 409 40.74 4.66 12.50
CA ILE A 409 40.84 4.77 11.03
C ILE A 409 41.48 6.09 10.60
N LEU A 410 41.38 7.14 11.43
CA LEU A 410 41.87 8.49 11.14
C LEU A 410 43.24 8.79 11.77
N SER A 411 43.70 7.96 12.70
CA SER A 411 45.10 7.91 13.19
C SER A 411 45.98 7.18 12.19
#